data_AF-A0A532AH07-F1
#
_entry.id   AF-A0A532AH07-F1
#
_cell.length_a   1.000
_cell.length_b   1.000
_cell.length_c   1.000
_cell.angle_alpha   90.00
_cell.angle_beta   90.00
_cell.angle_gamma   90.00
#
_symmetry.space_group_name_H-M   'P 1'
#
loop_
_entity.id
_entity.type
_entity.pdbx_description
1 polymer ?
#
loop_
_entity_poly.entity_id
_entity_poly.type
_entity_poly.pdbx_seq_one_letter_code
_entity_poly.pdbx_strand_id
1 'polypeptide(L)'
;VTERIAAAAKRGVHVRVLCGGKHGISDWDILDTFSSLRLLQYLDVKVHKQKNLRLHAKLILVDGKHALVGSMNIDRSAFDLRRELGVIVA
;
A
#
# COMPACT_ATOMS: atom_id res chain seq x y z
N VAL A 1 -1.98 7.81 3.23
CA VAL A 1 -1.68 6.37 3.47
C VAL A 1 -0.39 6.17 4.26
N THR A 2 0.75 6.67 3.77
CA THR A 2 2.09 6.51 4.38
C THR A 2 2.12 6.81 5.87
N GLU A 3 1.57 7.95 6.31
CA GLU A 3 1.49 8.34 7.72
C GLU A 3 0.72 7.33 8.59
N ARG A 4 -0.38 6.77 8.07
CA ARG A 4 -1.20 5.78 8.79
C ARG A 4 -0.43 4.47 8.97
N ILE A 5 0.33 4.05 7.96
CA ILE A 5 1.21 2.88 8.02
C ILE A 5 2.36 3.12 9.02
N ALA A 6 3.02 4.27 8.93
CA ALA A 6 4.08 4.68 9.85
C ALA A 6 3.59 4.70 11.31
N ALA A 7 2.41 5.26 11.56
CA ALA A 7 1.81 5.28 12.88
C ALA A 7 1.49 3.87 13.40
N ALA A 8 1.06 2.95 12.53
CA ALA A 8 0.84 1.55 12.91
C ALA A 8 2.15 0.86 13.29
N ALA A 9 3.21 1.01 12.47
CA ALA A 9 4.53 0.48 12.77
C ALA A 9 5.07 1.03 14.11
N LYS A 10 4.92 2.33 14.37
CA LYS A 10 5.30 2.96 15.65
C LYS A 10 4.55 2.40 16.86
N ARG A 11 3.33 1.88 16.68
CA ARG A 11 2.58 1.17 17.74
C ARG A 11 3.03 -0.27 17.95
N GLY A 12 4.05 -0.74 17.22
CA GLY A 12 4.53 -2.13 17.29
C GLY A 12 3.79 -3.10 16.38
N VAL A 13 2.94 -2.61 15.47
CA VAL A 13 2.27 -3.47 14.47
C VAL A 13 3.29 -3.90 13.42
N HIS A 14 3.41 -5.21 13.17
CA HIS A 14 4.28 -5.72 12.12
C HIS A 14 3.67 -5.51 10.74
N VAL A 15 4.10 -4.46 10.04
CA VAL A 15 3.59 -4.07 8.72
C VAL A 15 4.50 -4.63 7.61
N ARG A 16 3.86 -5.24 6.60
CA ARG A 16 4.50 -5.63 5.33
C ARG A 16 3.78 -4.95 4.18
N VAL A 17 4.53 -4.42 3.22
CA VAL A 17 4.00 -3.78 2.01
C VAL A 17 4.52 -4.55 0.80
N LEU A 18 3.63 -4.89 -0.14
CA LEU A 18 3.99 -5.45 -1.43
C LEU A 18 3.73 -4.38 -2.51
N CYS A 19 4.72 -4.08 -3.35
CA CYS A 19 4.61 -3.07 -4.40
C CYS A 19 4.98 -3.60 -5.79
N GLY A 20 4.29 -3.08 -6.82
CA GLY A 20 4.41 -3.52 -8.23
C GLY A 20 5.58 -2.93 -9.02
N GLY A 21 6.37 -2.02 -8.43
CA GLY A 21 7.40 -1.27 -9.16
C GLY A 21 6.84 -0.07 -9.93
N LYS A 22 7.53 0.38 -10.99
CA LYS A 22 7.20 1.65 -11.70
C LYS A 22 6.03 1.56 -12.67
N HIS A 23 5.65 0.36 -13.12
CA HIS A 23 4.62 0.20 -14.14
C HIS A 23 3.23 0.51 -13.59
N GLY A 24 2.42 1.24 -14.35
CA GLY A 24 1.09 1.68 -13.95
C GLY A 24 1.09 2.87 -12.99
N ILE A 25 2.26 3.43 -12.66
CA ILE A 25 2.42 4.68 -11.93
C ILE A 25 2.67 5.78 -12.96
N SER A 26 2.01 6.93 -12.82
CA SER A 26 2.25 8.09 -13.67
C SER A 26 3.65 8.66 -13.40
N ASP A 27 4.29 9.29 -14.39
CA ASP A 27 5.65 9.83 -14.20
C ASP A 27 5.74 10.83 -13.03
N TRP A 28 4.68 11.62 -12.84
CA TRP A 28 4.55 12.57 -11.73
C TRP A 28 4.49 11.89 -10.36
N ASP A 29 3.91 10.70 -10.28
CA ASP A 29 3.73 9.95 -9.02
C ASP A 29 4.92 9.05 -8.69
N ILE A 30 5.85 8.81 -9.62
CA ILE A 30 7.00 7.92 -9.39
C ILE A 30 7.83 8.43 -8.21
N LEU A 31 8.21 9.71 -8.21
CA LEU A 31 9.07 10.24 -7.15
C LEU A 31 8.41 10.15 -5.77
N ASP A 32 7.16 10.56 -5.67
CA ASP A 32 6.41 10.53 -4.41
C ASP A 32 6.21 9.09 -3.91
N THR A 33 5.81 8.17 -4.81
CA THR A 33 5.57 6.76 -4.45
C THR A 33 6.84 6.12 -3.90
N PHE A 34 7.97 6.24 -4.61
CA PHE A 34 9.21 5.59 -4.17
C PHE A 34 9.84 6.28 -2.95
N SER A 35 9.64 7.59 -2.78
CA SER A 35 10.06 8.30 -1.56
C SER A 35 9.25 7.85 -0.35
N SER A 36 7.93 7.71 -0.49
CA SER A 36 7.05 7.14 0.54
C SER A 36 7.46 5.72 0.92
N LEU A 37 7.73 4.86 -0.07
CA LEU A 37 8.17 3.48 0.21
C LEU A 37 9.53 3.44 0.94
N ARG A 38 10.47 4.31 0.56
CA ARG A 38 11.78 4.41 1.23
C ARG A 38 11.65 4.93 2.67
N LEU A 39 10.75 5.88 2.91
CA LEU A 39 10.44 6.35 4.26
C LEU A 39 9.88 5.23 5.12
N LEU A 40 8.96 4.42 4.59
CA LEU A 40 8.42 3.26 5.31
C LEU A 40 9.52 2.25 5.65
N GLN A 41 10.44 1.97 4.73
CA GLN A 41 11.60 1.11 5.00
C GLN A 41 12.48 1.66 6.13
N TYR A 42 12.70 2.98 6.18
CA TYR A 42 13.46 3.61 7.26
C TYR A 42 12.77 3.47 8.63
N LEU A 43 11.44 3.32 8.65
CA LEU A 43 10.62 3.09 9.84
C LEU A 43 10.40 1.59 10.12
N ASP A 44 11.29 0.72 9.64
CA ASP A 44 11.28 -0.73 9.84
C ASP A 44 10.04 -1.45 9.26
N VAL A 45 9.34 -0.82 8.31
CA VAL A 45 8.29 -1.49 7.54
C VAL A 45 8.93 -2.33 6.42
N LYS A 46 8.57 -3.61 6.35
CA LYS A 46 9.09 -4.51 5.33
C LYS A 46 8.42 -4.29 3.98
N VAL A 47 9.09 -3.54 3.11
CA VAL A 47 8.64 -3.29 1.72
C VAL A 47 9.26 -4.31 0.77
N HIS A 48 8.42 -5.04 0.05
CA HIS A 48 8.79 -6.03 -0.96
C HIS A 48 8.36 -5.57 -2.34
N LYS A 49 9.29 -5.61 -3.30
CA LYS A 49 9.01 -5.30 -4.70
C LYS A 49 8.80 -6.58 -5.50
N GLN A 50 7.71 -6.65 -6.27
CA GLN A 50 7.44 -7.74 -7.19
C GLN A 50 8.41 -7.68 -8.38
N LYS A 51 9.05 -8.81 -8.69
CA LYS A 51 10.06 -8.92 -9.76
C LYS A 51 9.47 -9.42 -11.08
N ASN A 52 8.69 -10.50 -11.05
CA ASN A 52 8.23 -11.19 -12.25
C ASN A 52 6.70 -11.07 -12.39
N LEU A 53 5.96 -11.92 -11.67
CA LEU A 53 4.50 -11.87 -11.64
C LEU A 53 4.02 -10.75 -10.72
N ARG A 54 2.95 -10.10 -11.17
CA ARG A 54 2.37 -8.95 -10.48
C ARG A 54 0.98 -9.27 -9.99
N LEU A 55 0.75 -8.86 -8.76
CA LEU A 55 -0.53 -9.01 -8.13
C LEU A 55 -1.30 -7.72 -8.42
N HIS A 56 -2.29 -7.81 -9.31
CA HIS A 56 -3.16 -6.67 -9.62
C HIS A 56 -4.29 -6.47 -8.59
N ALA A 57 -4.36 -7.32 -7.57
CA ALA A 57 -5.31 -7.20 -6.48
C ALA A 57 -4.89 -6.06 -5.54
N LYS A 58 -5.89 -5.32 -5.04
CA LYS A 58 -5.69 -4.26 -4.06
C LYS A 58 -6.34 -4.70 -2.77
N LEU A 59 -5.49 -4.94 -1.78
CA LEU A 59 -5.90 -5.57 -0.55
C LEU A 59 -5.09 -5.10 0.65
N ILE A 60 -5.76 -5.06 1.80
CA ILE A 60 -5.13 -4.89 3.11
C ILE A 60 -5.62 -6.06 3.97
N LEU A 61 -4.67 -6.81 4.54
CA LEU A 61 -4.96 -7.92 5.44
C LEU A 61 -4.54 -7.53 6.85
N VAL A 62 -5.40 -7.81 7.83
CA VAL A 62 -5.16 -7.49 9.24
C VAL A 62 -5.38 -8.75 10.08
N ASP A 63 -4.33 -9.15 10.80
CA ASP A 63 -4.31 -10.22 11.80
C ASP A 63 -4.89 -11.57 11.38
N GLY A 64 -4.97 -11.83 10.06
CA GLY A 64 -5.60 -13.04 9.51
C GLY A 64 -7.12 -13.12 9.72
N LYS A 65 -7.75 -12.01 10.15
CA LYS A 65 -9.19 -11.94 10.48
C LYS A 65 -9.95 -11.00 9.57
N HIS A 66 -9.32 -9.90 9.16
CA HIS A 66 -9.98 -8.91 8.31
C HIS A 66 -9.23 -8.72 7.00
N ALA A 67 -9.99 -8.54 5.93
CA ALA A 67 -9.49 -8.17 4.63
C ALA A 67 -10.30 -7.00 4.08
N LEU A 68 -9.62 -5.91 3.70
CA LEU A 68 -10.18 -4.94 2.75
C LEU A 68 -9.78 -5.41 1.36
N VAL A 69 -10.76 -5.58 0.47
CA VAL A 69 -10.54 -5.86 -0.96
C VAL A 69 -11.38 -4.90 -1.78
N GLY A 70 -10.87 -4.47 -2.94
CA GLY A 70 -11.61 -3.53 -3.77
C GLY A 70 -10.91 -3.11 -5.04
N SER A 71 -11.49 -2.10 -5.69
CA SER A 71 -10.96 -1.50 -6.91
C SER A 71 -9.84 -0.48 -6.62
N MET A 72 -9.84 0.12 -5.42
CA MET A 72 -8.92 1.20 -5.03
C MET A 72 -7.47 0.75 -4.92
N ASN A 73 -6.57 1.42 -5.64
CA ASN A 73 -5.15 1.40 -5.28
C ASN A 73 -4.96 1.94 -3.85
N ILE A 74 -3.89 1.51 -3.20
CA ILE A 74 -3.56 1.97 -1.84
C ILE A 74 -2.69 3.23 -1.93
N ASP A 75 -3.23 4.26 -2.57
CA ASP A 75 -2.58 5.55 -2.81
C ASP A 75 -3.57 6.71 -2.59
N ARG A 76 -3.05 7.91 -2.39
CA ARG A 76 -3.87 9.09 -2.07
C ARG A 76 -4.96 9.35 -3.12
N SER A 77 -4.62 9.25 -4.40
CA SER A 77 -5.54 9.58 -5.49
C SER A 77 -6.76 8.65 -5.52
N ALA A 78 -6.56 7.37 -5.23
CA ALA A 78 -7.64 6.40 -5.18
C ALA A 78 -8.61 6.64 -4.01
N PHE A 79 -8.11 7.14 -2.85
CA PHE A 79 -8.96 7.46 -1.71
C PHE A 79 -9.66 8.82 -1.82
N ASP A 80 -9.00 9.83 -2.41
CA ASP A 80 -9.49 11.21 -2.38
C ASP A 80 -10.25 11.63 -3.66
N LEU A 81 -9.87 11.07 -4.82
CA LEU A 81 -10.28 11.61 -6.12
C LEU A 81 -11.11 10.63 -6.96
N ARG A 82 -10.92 9.33 -6.77
CA ARG A 82 -11.57 8.30 -7.60
C ARG A 82 -12.81 7.76 -6.92
N ARG A 83 -13.80 7.39 -7.72
CA ARG A 83 -14.95 6.63 -7.26
C ARG A 83 -14.56 5.15 -7.24
N GLU A 84 -14.24 4.66 -6.06
CA GLU A 84 -13.81 3.29 -5.83
C GLU A 84 -14.82 2.54 -4.97
N LEU A 85 -14.84 1.22 -5.08
CA LEU A 85 -15.60 0.33 -4.19
C LEU A 85 -14.64 -0.58 -3.44
N GLY A 86 -14.89 -0.73 -2.13
CA GLY A 86 -14.19 -1.67 -1.27
C GLY A 86 -15.17 -2.41 -0.37
N VAL A 87 -14.85 -3.66 -0.08
CA VAL A 87 -15.59 -4.51 0.86
C VAL A 87 -14.64 -4.94 1.95
N ILE A 88 -15.08 -4.84 3.20
CA ILE A 88 -14.39 -5.42 4.35
C ILE A 88 -15.01 -6.79 4.60
N VAL A 89 -14.17 -7.81 4.59
CA VAL A 89 -14.52 -9.19 4.96
C VAL A 89 -13.93 -9.47 6.34
N ALA A 90 -14.71 -10.13 7.20
CA ALA A 90 -14.39 -10.46 8.59
C ALA A 90 -14.61 -11.95 8.86
#